data_AF-A0A820UYH4-F1
#
_entry.id   AF-A0A820UYH4-F1
#
_cell.length_a   1.000
_cell.length_b   1.000
_cell.length_c   1.000
_cell.angle_alpha   90.00
_cell.angle_beta   90.00
_cell.angle_gamma   90.00
#
_symmetry.space_group_name_H-M   'P 1'
#
loop_
_entity.id
_entity.type
_entity.pdbx_description
1 polymer ?
#
loop_
_entity_poly.entity_id
_entity_poly.type
_entity_poly.pdbx_seq_one_letter_code
_entity_poly.pdbx_strand_id
1 'polypeptide(L)'
;MGGPYEMNLRDLSKFRDVFRGSIRNQIHHYQYINATENEKKDENFDLAEKTKLSIRKFSQVVYACQFEGHNDFKHVCHLINEHFRIEKHLEKWENDRSIDVAIGNVVRIGSIYINTGLEELNQTLPALIHTKQTIEQLELLATACQSKRAILLEGDICSRKSSLVIELARLTRHRLIVIPLHENFETSDLIGTWLPTTVNSRDNTLFDKIDKLFKQISKMLFLICMPLLNQKSNQHLFSNFQTIMQQRNCFISNDNQIINDRYENIQYEKEAMEEIKFLLEPLNKMVQMPNSVKILISCYTQQADYFILKLDA
;
A
#
# COMPACT_ATOMS: atom_id res chain seq x y z
N MET A 1 11.01 -29.86 21.87
CA MET A 1 10.26 -30.79 21.00
C MET A 1 8.81 -30.61 21.38
N GLY A 2 7.97 -30.24 20.42
CA GLY A 2 6.54 -29.95 20.58
C GLY A 2 5.79 -30.78 19.56
N GLY A 3 5.06 -31.82 19.97
CA GLY A 3 4.17 -32.59 19.09
C GLY A 3 3.03 -31.73 18.52
N PRO A 4 2.33 -32.18 17.46
CA PRO A 4 1.24 -31.41 16.83
C PRO A 4 0.08 -31.08 17.78
N TYR A 5 -0.03 -31.78 18.91
CA TYR A 5 -1.05 -31.58 19.94
C TYR A 5 -0.47 -31.16 21.29
N GLU A 6 0.80 -30.77 21.36
CA GLU A 6 1.42 -30.32 22.61
C GLU A 6 1.21 -28.82 22.80
N MET A 7 0.35 -28.49 23.77
CA MET A 7 0.14 -27.13 24.27
C MET A 7 1.44 -26.59 24.87
N ASN A 8 1.93 -25.45 24.38
CA ASN A 8 3.15 -24.84 24.89
C ASN A 8 2.96 -23.36 25.26
N LEU A 9 3.98 -22.77 25.91
CA LEU A 9 3.97 -21.36 26.29
C LEU A 9 3.88 -20.40 25.09
N ARG A 10 4.18 -20.87 23.87
CA ARG A 10 3.99 -20.11 22.64
C ARG A 10 2.51 -19.87 22.36
N ASP A 11 1.64 -20.85 22.65
CA ASP A 11 0.20 -20.71 22.45
C ASP A 11 -0.41 -19.68 23.41
N LEU A 12 0.09 -19.64 24.65
CA LEU A 12 -0.24 -18.56 25.58
C LEU A 12 0.23 -17.19 25.06
N SER A 13 1.39 -17.13 24.42
CA SER A 13 1.85 -15.89 23.77
C SER A 13 0.97 -15.51 22.58
N LYS A 14 0.50 -16.48 21.77
CA LYS A 14 -0.46 -16.22 20.67
C LYS A 14 -1.74 -15.62 21.24
N PHE A 15 -2.30 -16.25 22.28
CA PHE A 15 -3.49 -15.76 22.97
C PHE A 15 -3.30 -14.32 23.47
N ARG A 16 -2.21 -14.05 24.18
CA ARG A 16 -1.89 -12.70 24.69
C ARG A 16 -1.85 -11.66 23.57
N ASP A 17 -1.21 -11.97 22.44
CA ASP A 17 -1.01 -11.01 21.36
C ASP A 17 -2.35 -10.69 20.64
N VAL A 18 -3.18 -11.71 20.40
CA VAL A 18 -4.54 -11.56 19.87
C VAL A 18 -5.42 -10.78 20.84
N PHE A 19 -5.43 -11.20 22.11
CA PHE A 19 -6.21 -10.58 23.17
C PHE A 19 -5.90 -9.09 23.28
N ARG A 20 -4.61 -8.72 23.33
CA ARG A 20 -4.16 -7.33 23.43
C ARG A 20 -4.58 -6.49 22.22
N GLY A 21 -4.62 -7.08 21.03
CA GLY A 21 -4.99 -6.39 19.80
C GLY A 21 -6.49 -6.11 19.67
N SER A 22 -7.35 -6.97 20.23
CA SER A 22 -8.79 -6.92 19.98
C SER A 22 -9.66 -6.58 21.20
N ILE A 23 -9.18 -6.77 22.43
CA ILE A 23 -10.00 -6.70 23.66
C ILE A 23 -10.74 -5.37 23.84
N ARG A 24 -10.07 -4.22 23.64
CA ARG A 24 -10.68 -2.90 23.88
C ARG A 24 -11.86 -2.69 22.95
N ASN A 25 -11.65 -2.96 21.65
CA ASN A 25 -12.68 -2.79 20.63
C ASN A 25 -13.84 -3.75 20.85
N GLN A 26 -13.55 -4.99 21.26
CA GLN A 26 -14.59 -5.98 21.53
C GLN A 26 -15.43 -5.63 22.77
N ILE A 27 -14.79 -5.16 23.86
CA ILE A 27 -15.50 -4.68 25.04
C ILE A 27 -16.43 -3.53 24.63
N HIS A 28 -15.93 -2.53 23.90
CA HIS A 28 -16.72 -1.40 23.41
C HIS A 28 -17.91 -1.83 22.55
N HIS A 29 -17.69 -2.78 21.64
CA HIS A 29 -18.74 -3.35 20.80
C HIS A 29 -19.84 -4.01 21.64
N TYR A 30 -19.48 -4.79 22.66
CA TYR A 30 -20.46 -5.35 23.58
C TYR A 30 -21.19 -4.29 24.40
N GLN A 31 -20.57 -3.14 24.73
CA GLN A 31 -21.32 -2.04 25.38
C GLN A 31 -22.34 -1.42 24.43
N TYR A 32 -21.99 -1.25 23.16
CA TYR A 32 -22.85 -0.60 22.17
C TYR A 32 -24.05 -1.46 21.79
N ILE A 33 -23.85 -2.75 21.48
CA ILE A 33 -24.95 -3.67 21.14
C ILE A 33 -25.96 -3.78 22.29
N ASN A 34 -25.47 -3.83 23.53
CA ASN A 34 -26.32 -3.80 24.72
C ASN A 34 -27.20 -2.55 24.80
N ALA A 35 -26.61 -1.38 24.53
CA ALA A 35 -27.33 -0.12 24.58
C ALA A 35 -28.44 -0.01 23.52
N THR A 36 -28.28 -0.68 22.37
CA THR A 36 -29.28 -0.67 21.29
C THR A 36 -30.41 -1.68 21.50
N GLU A 37 -30.19 -2.76 22.25
CA GLU A 37 -31.20 -3.80 22.47
C GLU A 37 -32.08 -3.53 23.72
N ASN A 38 -31.58 -2.74 24.67
CA ASN A 38 -32.28 -2.45 25.92
C ASN A 38 -32.68 -0.96 26.02
N GLU A 39 -33.94 -0.63 25.71
CA GLU A 39 -34.57 0.65 26.10
C GLU A 39 -34.70 0.82 27.63
N LYS A 40 -34.37 -0.22 28.41
CA LYS A 40 -34.26 -0.17 29.86
C LYS A 40 -32.80 -0.19 30.27
N LYS A 41 -32.37 0.86 30.95
CA LYS A 41 -31.08 1.03 31.60
C LYS A 41 -30.74 -0.13 32.55
N ASP A 42 -30.23 -1.24 32.04
CA ASP A 42 -29.31 -2.09 32.81
C ASP A 42 -27.95 -1.38 32.78
N GLU A 43 -27.83 -0.32 33.56
CA GLU A 43 -26.62 0.52 33.68
C GLU A 43 -25.39 -0.25 34.20
N ASN A 44 -25.53 -1.53 34.58
CA ASN A 44 -24.45 -2.35 35.10
C ASN A 44 -24.28 -3.67 34.33
N PHE A 45 -24.05 -3.61 33.01
CA PHE A 45 -23.33 -4.70 32.39
C PHE A 45 -21.88 -4.66 32.86
N ASP A 46 -21.55 -5.50 33.84
CA ASP A 46 -20.24 -5.54 34.50
C ASP A 46 -19.10 -5.70 33.46
N LEU A 47 -18.09 -4.83 33.58
CA LEU A 47 -16.86 -4.92 32.78
C LEU A 47 -16.19 -6.28 32.96
N ALA A 48 -16.31 -6.90 34.14
CA ALA A 48 -15.78 -8.23 34.40
C ALA A 48 -16.43 -9.29 33.51
N GLU A 49 -17.75 -9.27 33.33
CA GLU A 49 -18.47 -10.21 32.47
C GLU A 49 -18.17 -9.98 30.98
N LYS A 50 -18.02 -8.71 30.51
CA LYS A 50 -17.57 -8.42 29.13
C LYS A 50 -16.18 -9.00 28.88
N THR A 51 -15.28 -8.81 29.84
CA THR A 51 -13.91 -9.29 29.76
C THR A 51 -13.88 -10.81 29.75
N LYS A 52 -14.70 -11.46 30.59
CA LYS A 52 -14.82 -12.92 30.65
C LYS A 52 -15.35 -13.52 29.34
N LEU A 53 -16.37 -12.89 28.74
CA LEU A 53 -16.89 -13.27 27.43
C LEU A 53 -15.81 -13.16 26.35
N SER A 54 -15.06 -12.05 26.32
CA SER A 54 -13.92 -11.89 25.40
C SER A 54 -12.83 -12.94 25.63
N ILE A 55 -12.45 -13.21 26.88
CA ILE A 55 -11.44 -14.24 27.20
C ILE A 55 -11.89 -15.61 26.68
N ARG A 56 -13.14 -16.00 26.97
CA ARG A 56 -13.74 -17.25 26.48
C ARG A 56 -13.68 -17.33 24.95
N LYS A 57 -14.07 -16.25 24.28
CA LYS A 57 -14.04 -16.12 22.82
C LYS A 57 -12.66 -16.33 22.23
N PHE A 58 -11.68 -15.54 22.65
CA PHE A 58 -10.32 -15.67 22.15
C PHE A 58 -9.68 -17.01 22.51
N SER A 59 -10.07 -17.61 23.64
CA SER A 59 -9.61 -18.95 24.02
C SER A 59 -10.13 -19.99 23.05
N GLN A 60 -11.41 -19.92 22.64
CA GLN A 60 -11.96 -20.83 21.64
C GLN A 60 -11.24 -20.68 20.29
N VAL A 61 -11.03 -19.43 19.83
CA VAL A 61 -10.36 -19.19 18.55
C VAL A 61 -8.91 -19.67 18.56
N VAL A 62 -8.18 -19.45 19.66
CA VAL A 62 -6.75 -19.80 19.74
C VAL A 62 -6.52 -21.27 20.04
N TYR A 63 -7.34 -21.90 20.88
CA TYR A 63 -7.12 -23.26 21.37
C TYR A 63 -8.06 -24.29 20.74
N ALA A 64 -9.35 -23.99 20.59
CA ALA A 64 -10.31 -24.97 20.05
C ALA A 64 -10.15 -25.13 18.54
N CYS A 65 -9.94 -24.05 17.79
CA CYS A 65 -9.79 -24.10 16.32
C CYS A 65 -8.52 -24.82 15.84
N GLN A 66 -7.64 -25.29 16.72
CA GLN A 66 -6.49 -26.12 16.35
C GLN A 66 -6.88 -27.58 16.05
N PHE A 67 -8.06 -28.01 16.50
CA PHE A 67 -8.53 -29.39 16.34
C PHE A 67 -9.42 -29.51 15.09
N GLU A 68 -9.00 -30.34 14.14
CA GLU A 68 -9.79 -30.65 12.94
C GLU A 68 -11.00 -31.54 13.25
N GLY A 69 -10.87 -32.41 14.25
CA GLY A 69 -11.94 -33.29 14.71
C GLY A 69 -13.08 -32.51 15.34
N HIS A 70 -14.28 -32.59 14.76
CA HIS A 70 -15.46 -31.88 15.26
C HIS A 70 -15.84 -32.24 16.71
N ASN A 71 -15.57 -33.49 17.13
CA ASN A 71 -15.80 -33.93 18.51
C ASN A 71 -14.78 -33.30 19.47
N ASP A 72 -13.50 -33.27 19.10
CA ASP A 72 -12.44 -32.69 19.90
C ASP A 72 -12.60 -31.17 20.02
N PHE A 73 -12.93 -30.50 18.91
CA PHE A 73 -13.30 -29.08 18.90
C PHE A 73 -14.41 -28.78 19.91
N LYS A 74 -15.49 -29.56 19.89
CA LYS A 74 -16.61 -29.41 20.83
C LYS A 74 -16.19 -29.69 22.27
N HIS A 75 -15.37 -30.70 22.49
CA HIS A 75 -14.88 -31.04 23.83
C HIS A 75 -14.03 -29.91 24.41
N VAL A 76 -13.11 -29.35 23.63
CA VAL A 76 -12.28 -28.21 24.06
C VAL A 76 -13.13 -26.97 24.29
N CYS A 77 -14.09 -26.68 23.42
CA CYS A 77 -15.05 -25.59 23.66
C CYS A 77 -15.81 -25.78 24.97
N HIS A 78 -16.24 -27.01 25.27
CA HIS A 78 -16.91 -27.34 26.51
C HIS A 78 -16.01 -27.08 27.73
N LEU A 79 -14.77 -27.55 27.72
CA LEU A 79 -13.80 -27.30 28.79
C LEU A 79 -13.56 -25.79 29.01
N ILE A 80 -13.43 -25.01 27.94
CA ILE A 80 -13.28 -23.54 28.03
C ILE A 80 -14.52 -22.92 28.66
N ASN A 81 -15.71 -23.35 28.24
CA ASN A 81 -16.98 -22.83 28.75
C ASN A 81 -17.20 -23.15 30.23
N GLU A 82 -16.74 -24.32 30.69
CA GLU A 82 -16.79 -24.71 32.10
C GLU A 82 -15.88 -23.84 32.99
N HIS A 83 -14.70 -23.46 32.49
CA HIS A 83 -13.75 -22.59 33.19
C HIS A 83 -14.17 -21.12 33.15
N PHE A 84 -14.73 -20.65 32.03
CA PHE A 84 -15.21 -19.28 31.83
C PHE A 84 -16.74 -19.25 31.69
N ARG A 85 -17.43 -19.54 32.80
CA ARG A 85 -18.91 -19.53 32.86
C ARG A 85 -19.46 -18.12 32.70
N ILE A 86 -20.38 -17.91 31.77
CA ILE A 86 -21.04 -16.62 31.54
C ILE A 86 -22.55 -16.77 31.76
N GLU A 87 -23.26 -15.66 31.92
CA GLU A 87 -24.71 -15.67 32.01
C GLU A 87 -25.38 -16.07 30.67
N LYS A 88 -26.50 -16.80 30.72
CA LYS A 88 -27.18 -17.33 29.52
C LYS A 88 -27.56 -16.27 28.50
N HIS A 89 -27.88 -15.06 28.96
CA HIS A 89 -28.25 -13.96 28.08
C HIS A 89 -27.08 -13.45 27.21
N LEU A 90 -25.83 -13.82 27.55
CA LEU A 90 -24.59 -13.46 26.84
C LEU A 90 -24.21 -14.44 25.74
N GLU A 91 -24.74 -15.67 25.80
CA GLU A 91 -24.44 -16.72 24.81
C GLU A 91 -24.87 -16.34 23.40
N LYS A 92 -25.84 -15.42 23.26
CA LYS A 92 -26.27 -14.91 21.94
C LYS A 92 -25.14 -14.21 21.18
N TRP A 93 -24.29 -13.42 21.86
CA TRP A 93 -23.19 -12.70 21.22
C TRP A 93 -21.94 -13.55 21.08
N GLU A 94 -21.95 -14.76 21.64
CA GLU A 94 -20.91 -15.73 21.37
C GLU A 94 -20.97 -16.24 19.92
N ASN A 95 -22.11 -16.14 19.24
CA ASN A 95 -22.25 -16.67 17.88
C ASN A 95 -22.29 -15.60 16.80
N ASP A 96 -22.05 -14.33 17.14
CA ASP A 96 -21.96 -13.27 16.13
C ASP A 96 -20.67 -13.41 15.30
N ARG A 97 -20.83 -13.96 14.09
CA ARG A 97 -19.78 -14.12 13.09
C ARG A 97 -20.14 -13.31 11.86
N SER A 98 -20.25 -12.00 12.03
CA SER A 98 -20.46 -11.04 10.94
C SER A 98 -19.19 -10.24 10.64
N ILE A 99 -19.13 -9.66 9.45
CA ILE A 99 -18.05 -8.77 9.02
C ILE A 99 -18.61 -7.34 9.02
N ASP A 100 -17.90 -6.44 9.69
CA ASP A 100 -18.25 -5.02 9.71
C ASP A 100 -17.07 -4.19 9.20
N VAL A 101 -17.32 -3.42 8.14
CA VAL A 101 -16.37 -2.54 7.45
C VAL A 101 -16.87 -1.08 7.48
N ALA A 102 -17.90 -0.77 8.28
CA ALA A 102 -18.48 0.57 8.33
C ALA A 102 -17.49 1.61 8.86
N ILE A 103 -16.59 1.20 9.75
CA ILE A 103 -15.57 2.06 10.34
C ILE A 103 -14.34 2.07 9.42
N GLY A 104 -14.02 3.24 8.85
CA GLY A 104 -12.97 3.35 7.83
C GLY A 104 -11.56 2.98 8.29
N ASN A 105 -11.28 2.95 9.61
CA ASN A 105 -9.96 2.68 10.18
C ASN A 105 -9.82 1.29 10.80
N VAL A 106 -10.92 0.54 10.96
CA VAL A 106 -10.94 -0.77 11.64
C VAL A 106 -11.98 -1.65 10.98
N VAL A 107 -11.58 -2.88 10.63
CA VAL A 107 -12.49 -3.93 10.18
C VAL A 107 -12.69 -4.93 11.30
N ARG A 108 -13.95 -5.32 11.52
CA ARG A 108 -14.30 -6.43 12.40
C ARG A 108 -14.62 -7.67 11.57
N ILE A 109 -14.02 -8.80 11.93
CA ILE A 109 -14.31 -10.11 11.35
C ILE A 109 -14.62 -11.04 12.51
N GLY A 110 -15.89 -11.34 12.73
CA GLY A 110 -16.35 -12.07 13.92
C GLY A 110 -15.98 -11.33 15.21
N SER A 111 -15.10 -11.94 16.02
CA SER A 111 -14.60 -11.40 17.28
C SER A 111 -13.29 -10.59 17.16
N ILE A 112 -12.68 -10.56 15.98
CA ILE A 112 -11.35 -9.97 15.75
C ILE A 112 -11.48 -8.59 15.12
N TYR A 113 -10.68 -7.64 15.62
CA TYR A 113 -10.59 -6.28 15.10
C TYR A 113 -9.21 -6.03 14.51
N ILE A 114 -9.16 -5.65 13.24
CA ILE A 114 -7.92 -5.36 12.50
C ILE A 114 -7.96 -3.93 11.99
N ASN A 115 -6.89 -3.18 12.22
CA ASN A 115 -6.74 -1.83 11.67
C ASN A 115 -6.69 -1.90 10.14
N THR A 116 -7.25 -0.92 9.44
CA THR A 116 -7.14 -0.86 7.98
C THR A 116 -5.81 -0.25 7.55
N GLY A 117 -5.27 -0.70 6.42
CA GLY A 117 -4.15 -0.06 5.74
C GLY A 117 -4.57 1.16 4.92
N LEU A 118 -3.62 1.66 4.12
CA LEU A 118 -3.75 2.88 3.32
C LEU A 118 -4.18 2.62 1.86
N GLU A 119 -4.34 1.35 1.45
CA GLU A 119 -4.77 1.07 0.08
C GLU A 119 -6.27 1.36 -0.10
N GLU A 120 -6.62 1.90 -1.26
CA GLU A 120 -8.02 2.03 -1.64
C GLU A 120 -8.62 0.64 -1.86
N LEU A 121 -9.94 0.50 -1.65
CA LEU A 121 -10.64 -0.74 -1.99
C LEU A 121 -10.60 -0.91 -3.50
N ASN A 122 -9.65 -1.71 -4.00
CA ASN A 122 -9.57 -2.08 -5.40
C ASN A 122 -10.85 -2.83 -5.78
N GLN A 123 -11.76 -2.14 -6.48
CA GLN A 123 -13.02 -2.68 -7.00
C GLN A 123 -12.83 -3.69 -8.14
N THR A 124 -11.59 -3.87 -8.62
CA THR A 124 -11.24 -4.69 -9.78
C THR A 124 -11.19 -6.18 -9.49
N LEU A 125 -11.03 -6.60 -8.23
CA LEU A 125 -11.05 -8.00 -7.82
C LEU A 125 -12.47 -8.40 -7.39
N PRO A 126 -13.02 -9.53 -7.89
CA PRO A 126 -14.33 -9.99 -7.45
C PRO A 126 -14.30 -10.31 -5.95
N ALA A 127 -15.22 -9.71 -5.21
CA ALA A 127 -15.36 -9.95 -3.77
C ALA A 127 -15.74 -11.41 -3.51
N LEU A 128 -15.08 -12.03 -2.53
CA LEU A 128 -15.45 -13.38 -2.09
C LEU A 128 -16.82 -13.35 -1.39
N ILE A 129 -17.68 -14.33 -1.66
CA ILE A 129 -18.97 -14.44 -0.97
C ILE A 129 -18.74 -14.86 0.49
N HIS A 130 -19.23 -14.05 1.43
CA HIS A 130 -19.11 -14.27 2.87
C HIS A 130 -20.16 -15.26 3.38
N THR A 131 -19.96 -16.55 3.12
CA THR A 131 -20.73 -17.60 3.81
C THR A 131 -20.25 -17.75 5.25
N LYS A 132 -21.05 -18.39 6.12
CA LYS A 132 -20.68 -18.64 7.51
C LYS A 132 -19.29 -19.26 7.63
N GLN A 133 -19.01 -20.34 6.89
CA GLN A 133 -17.72 -21.01 6.90
C GLN A 133 -16.57 -20.09 6.43
N THR A 134 -16.80 -19.27 5.40
CA THR A 134 -15.80 -18.31 4.93
C THR A 134 -15.45 -17.29 6.02
N ILE A 135 -16.45 -16.80 6.77
CA ILE A 135 -16.22 -15.84 7.85
C ILE A 135 -15.42 -16.49 9.00
N GLU A 136 -15.70 -17.75 9.33
CA GLU A 136 -14.94 -18.50 10.35
C GLU A 136 -13.47 -18.65 9.96
N GLN A 137 -13.21 -18.95 8.69
CA GLN A 137 -11.85 -19.05 8.15
C GLN A 137 -11.14 -17.69 8.10
N LEU A 138 -11.86 -16.63 7.72
CA LEU A 138 -11.34 -15.26 7.73
C LEU A 138 -11.04 -14.78 9.15
N GLU A 139 -11.88 -15.11 10.13
CA GLU A 139 -11.67 -14.79 11.56
C GLU A 139 -10.41 -15.49 12.08
N LEU A 140 -10.22 -16.77 11.76
CA LEU A 140 -9.02 -17.50 12.14
C LEU A 140 -7.76 -16.93 11.48
N LEU A 141 -7.83 -16.63 10.17
CA LEU A 141 -6.71 -16.02 9.45
C LEU A 141 -6.38 -14.62 9.99
N ALA A 142 -7.40 -13.80 10.27
CA ALA A 142 -7.29 -12.50 10.91
C ALA A 142 -6.59 -12.60 12.28
N THR A 143 -7.01 -13.58 13.10
CA THR A 143 -6.38 -13.88 14.39
C THR A 143 -4.90 -14.21 14.24
N ALA A 144 -4.57 -15.07 13.27
CA ALA A 144 -3.20 -15.46 12.99
C ALA A 144 -2.36 -14.26 12.55
N CYS A 145 -2.89 -13.37 11.70
CA CYS A 145 -2.22 -12.13 11.28
C CYS A 145 -1.96 -11.18 12.45
N GLN A 146 -2.93 -11.04 13.37
CA GLN A 146 -2.79 -10.20 14.57
C GLN A 146 -1.66 -10.67 15.49
N SER A 147 -1.34 -11.97 15.47
CA SER A 147 -0.23 -12.54 16.24
C SER A 147 1.17 -12.12 15.74
N LYS A 148 1.28 -11.46 14.58
CA LYS A 148 2.55 -11.00 13.97
C LYS A 148 3.59 -12.11 13.79
N ARG A 149 3.14 -13.32 13.45
CA ARG A 149 3.98 -14.50 13.19
C ARG A 149 3.81 -14.95 11.75
N ALA A 150 4.80 -15.68 11.24
CA ALA A 150 4.65 -16.38 9.97
C ALA A 150 3.53 -17.44 10.09
N ILE A 151 2.67 -17.51 9.09
CA ILE A 151 1.48 -18.37 9.07
C ILE A 151 1.65 -19.34 7.92
N LEU A 152 1.42 -20.63 8.19
CA LEU A 152 1.33 -21.67 7.18
C LEU A 152 -0.14 -22.03 7.00
N LEU A 153 -0.63 -22.00 5.76
CA LEU A 153 -2.01 -22.32 5.41
C LEU A 153 -2.08 -23.71 4.76
N GLU A 154 -2.45 -24.72 5.56
CA GLU A 154 -2.59 -26.12 5.13
C GLU A 154 -4.04 -26.47 4.77
N GLY A 155 -4.24 -27.58 4.05
CA GLY A 155 -5.52 -27.99 3.48
C GLY A 155 -5.45 -28.41 2.00
N ASP A 156 -6.54 -28.98 1.48
CA ASP A 156 -6.59 -29.58 0.15
C ASP A 156 -6.42 -28.59 -1.01
N ILE A 157 -6.13 -29.11 -2.19
CA ILE A 157 -6.17 -28.34 -3.44
C ILE A 157 -7.60 -27.82 -3.64
N CYS A 158 -7.75 -26.61 -4.18
CA CYS A 158 -9.05 -25.93 -4.36
C CYS A 158 -9.80 -25.55 -3.06
N SER A 159 -9.16 -25.62 -1.89
CA SER A 159 -9.75 -25.18 -0.59
C SER A 159 -9.89 -23.66 -0.41
N ARG A 160 -9.61 -22.86 -1.46
CA ARG A 160 -9.74 -21.39 -1.49
C ARG A 160 -8.77 -20.60 -0.60
N LYS A 161 -7.65 -21.19 -0.16
CA LYS A 161 -6.63 -20.53 0.69
C LYS A 161 -6.15 -19.19 0.14
N SER A 162 -5.72 -19.16 -1.12
CA SER A 162 -5.24 -17.93 -1.75
C SER A 162 -6.35 -16.87 -1.83
N SER A 163 -7.58 -17.29 -2.13
CA SER A 163 -8.74 -16.41 -2.16
C SER A 163 -9.07 -15.82 -0.78
N LEU A 164 -8.90 -16.58 0.30
CA LEU A 164 -9.08 -16.08 1.67
C LEU A 164 -8.04 -15.01 2.02
N VAL A 165 -6.78 -15.21 1.65
CA VAL A 165 -5.71 -14.21 1.89
C VAL A 165 -5.96 -12.93 1.08
N ILE A 166 -6.35 -13.08 -0.19
CA ILE A 166 -6.72 -11.95 -1.05
C ILE A 166 -7.90 -11.18 -0.47
N GLU A 167 -8.94 -11.90 -0.04
CA GLU A 167 -10.13 -11.29 0.56
C GLU A 167 -9.82 -10.57 1.87
N LEU A 168 -9.00 -11.16 2.75
CA LEU A 168 -8.59 -10.53 3.99
C LEU A 168 -7.78 -9.24 3.73
N ALA A 169 -6.85 -9.26 2.77
CA ALA A 169 -6.09 -8.08 2.38
C ALA A 169 -7.01 -6.98 1.81
N ARG A 170 -8.00 -7.37 0.99
CA ARG A 170 -9.02 -6.46 0.43
C ARG A 170 -9.88 -5.81 1.52
N LEU A 171 -10.39 -6.61 2.46
CA LEU A 171 -11.19 -6.11 3.59
C LEU A 171 -10.37 -5.17 4.47
N THR A 172 -9.13 -5.56 4.78
CA THR A 172 -8.26 -4.79 5.68
C THR A 172 -7.49 -3.67 4.97
N ARG A 173 -7.66 -3.45 3.65
CA ARG A 173 -6.97 -2.40 2.88
C ARG A 173 -5.44 -2.44 2.99
N HIS A 174 -4.89 -3.63 3.11
CA HIS A 174 -3.45 -3.85 3.13
C HIS A 174 -2.97 -4.29 1.75
N ARG A 175 -1.80 -3.77 1.36
CA ARG A 175 -1.11 -4.24 0.17
C ARG A 175 -0.75 -5.71 0.29
N LEU A 176 -1.26 -6.52 -0.63
CA LEU A 176 -0.87 -7.92 -0.75
C LEU A 176 0.24 -8.06 -1.78
N ILE A 177 1.36 -8.65 -1.37
CA ILE A 177 2.45 -9.04 -2.27
C ILE A 177 2.45 -10.56 -2.35
N VAL A 178 2.25 -11.10 -3.55
CA VAL A 178 2.26 -12.54 -3.81
C VAL A 178 3.58 -12.87 -4.49
N ILE A 179 4.34 -13.79 -3.89
CA ILE A 179 5.58 -14.33 -4.46
C ILE A 179 5.30 -15.81 -4.77
N PRO A 180 5.05 -16.17 -6.03
CA PRO A 180 4.91 -17.56 -6.42
C PRO A 180 6.22 -18.31 -6.20
N LEU A 181 6.17 -19.41 -5.44
CA LEU A 181 7.30 -20.31 -5.24
C LEU A 181 7.15 -21.48 -6.21
N HIS A 182 8.19 -21.76 -6.99
CA HIS A 182 8.26 -22.87 -7.94
C HIS A 182 9.51 -23.72 -7.64
N GLU A 183 9.65 -24.89 -8.28
CA GLU A 183 10.73 -25.85 -7.96
C GLU A 183 12.15 -25.27 -8.14
N ASN A 184 12.32 -24.34 -9.09
CA ASN A 184 13.59 -23.68 -9.37
C ASN A 184 13.76 -22.34 -8.62
N PHE A 185 12.91 -22.06 -7.63
CA PHE A 185 12.96 -20.80 -6.90
C PHE A 185 14.20 -20.75 -6.00
N GLU A 186 15.05 -19.75 -6.21
CA GLU A 186 16.31 -19.60 -5.50
C GLU A 186 16.30 -18.40 -4.54
N THR A 187 17.26 -18.36 -3.61
CA THR A 187 17.43 -17.19 -2.72
C THR A 187 17.78 -15.91 -3.48
N SER A 188 18.40 -16.04 -4.65
CA SER A 188 18.70 -14.98 -5.61
C SER A 188 17.44 -14.31 -6.15
N ASP A 189 16.31 -15.02 -6.26
CA ASP A 189 15.02 -14.46 -6.68
C ASP A 189 14.37 -13.57 -5.61
N LEU A 190 14.61 -13.86 -4.32
CA LEU A 190 14.10 -13.06 -3.19
C LEU A 190 14.95 -11.82 -2.92
N ILE A 191 16.27 -12.01 -2.90
CA ILE A 191 17.23 -10.95 -2.54
C ILE A 191 17.51 -10.05 -3.74
N GLY A 192 17.32 -10.58 -4.95
CA GLY A 192 17.68 -9.96 -6.22
C GLY A 192 19.08 -10.36 -6.66
N THR A 193 19.30 -10.26 -7.98
CA THR A 193 20.61 -10.47 -8.60
C THR A 193 21.17 -9.16 -9.11
N TRP A 194 22.50 -9.09 -9.19
CA TRP A 194 23.15 -7.99 -9.89
C TRP A 194 22.91 -8.15 -11.38
N LEU A 195 21.94 -7.41 -11.91
CA LEU A 195 21.75 -7.28 -13.35
C LEU A 195 22.72 -6.22 -13.88
N PRO A 196 23.51 -6.49 -14.93
CA PRO A 196 24.15 -5.42 -15.67
C PRO A 196 23.07 -4.44 -16.10
N THR A 197 23.33 -3.15 -15.98
CA THR A 197 22.39 -2.13 -16.45
C THR A 197 22.15 -2.28 -17.94
N THR A 198 21.06 -2.96 -18.31
CA THR A 198 20.45 -2.73 -19.60
C THR A 198 19.76 -1.38 -19.48
N VAL A 199 20.39 -0.43 -20.19
CA VAL A 199 20.09 0.99 -20.34
C VAL A 199 18.57 1.27 -20.31
N ASN A 200 17.77 0.40 -20.94
CA ASN A 200 16.31 0.47 -21.05
C ASN A 200 15.47 0.60 -19.75
N SER A 201 16.02 0.35 -18.55
CA SER A 201 15.22 0.37 -17.30
C SER A 201 15.53 1.53 -16.35
N ARG A 202 16.64 2.25 -16.52
CA ARG A 202 17.01 3.38 -15.64
C ARG A 202 16.67 4.75 -16.25
N ASP A 203 16.69 4.89 -17.58
CA ASP A 203 16.68 6.22 -18.18
C ASP A 203 15.32 6.77 -18.60
N ASN A 204 14.23 5.99 -18.52
CA ASN A 204 12.88 6.59 -18.57
C ASN A 204 12.75 7.68 -17.50
N THR A 205 13.34 7.51 -16.31
CA THR A 205 13.27 8.53 -15.26
C THR A 205 14.12 9.77 -15.53
N LEU A 206 15.20 9.67 -16.32
CA LEU A 206 16.08 10.79 -16.62
C LEU A 206 15.50 11.66 -17.73
N PHE A 207 15.09 11.03 -18.84
CA PHE A 207 14.41 11.73 -19.92
C PHE A 207 13.07 12.33 -19.44
N ASP A 208 12.31 11.63 -18.57
CA ASP A 208 11.10 12.21 -17.96
C ASP A 208 11.39 13.45 -17.11
N LYS A 209 12.56 13.50 -16.44
CA LYS A 209 12.98 14.66 -15.65
C LYS A 209 13.42 15.82 -16.54
N ILE A 210 14.13 15.53 -17.64
CA ILE A 210 14.49 16.51 -18.66
C ILE A 210 13.21 17.08 -19.32
N ASP A 211 12.26 16.23 -19.69
CA ASP A 211 10.96 16.63 -20.24
C ASP A 211 10.18 17.55 -19.29
N LYS A 212 10.23 17.26 -17.98
CA LYS A 212 9.65 18.12 -16.94
C LYS A 212 10.37 19.47 -16.83
N LEU A 213 11.69 19.48 -16.87
CA LEU A 213 12.49 20.70 -16.84
C LEU A 213 12.17 21.61 -18.03
N PHE A 214 12.16 21.07 -19.26
CA PHE A 214 11.76 21.81 -20.46
C PHE A 214 10.37 22.43 -20.33
N LYS A 215 9.38 21.68 -19.79
CA LYS A 215 8.02 22.19 -19.55
C LYS A 215 7.98 23.31 -18.51
N GLN A 216 8.86 23.28 -17.51
CA GLN A 216 8.94 24.33 -16.50
C GLN A 216 9.61 25.59 -17.05
N ILE A 217 10.71 25.43 -17.80
CA ILE A 217 11.42 26.51 -18.46
C ILE A 217 10.51 27.19 -19.48
N SER A 218 9.77 26.42 -20.30
CA SER A 218 8.85 26.99 -21.28
C SER A 218 7.76 27.82 -20.60
N LYS A 219 7.12 27.31 -19.54
CA LYS A 219 6.14 28.05 -18.75
C LYS A 219 6.73 29.34 -18.20
N MET A 220 7.93 29.29 -17.63
CA MET A 220 8.60 30.49 -17.11
C MET A 220 8.87 31.50 -18.22
N LEU A 221 9.44 31.07 -19.35
CA LEU A 221 9.76 31.95 -20.47
C LEU A 221 8.49 32.64 -21.00
N PHE A 222 7.43 31.87 -21.27
CA PHE A 222 6.20 32.41 -21.87
C PHE A 222 5.34 33.22 -20.90
N LEU A 223 5.18 32.77 -19.67
CA LEU A 223 4.25 33.39 -18.72
C LEU A 223 4.88 34.47 -17.85
N ILE A 224 6.21 34.45 -17.68
CA ILE A 224 6.91 35.34 -16.75
C ILE A 224 7.92 36.22 -17.48
N CYS A 225 8.83 35.65 -18.28
CA CYS A 225 9.89 36.45 -18.91
C CYS A 225 9.38 37.30 -20.09
N MET A 226 8.64 36.72 -21.02
CA MET A 226 8.14 37.43 -22.22
C MET A 226 7.28 38.66 -21.91
N PRO A 227 6.35 38.64 -20.92
CA PRO A 227 5.58 39.83 -20.56
C PRO A 227 6.43 40.99 -20.01
N LEU A 228 7.62 40.70 -19.47
CA LEU A 228 8.53 41.68 -18.87
C LEU A 228 9.54 42.25 -19.87
N LEU A 229 9.52 41.79 -21.12
CA LEU A 229 10.51 42.10 -22.15
C LEU A 229 9.88 42.88 -23.32
N ASN A 230 10.73 43.60 -24.06
CA ASN A 230 10.31 44.35 -25.24
C ASN A 230 9.97 43.44 -26.43
N GLN A 231 9.13 43.92 -27.36
CA GLN A 231 8.67 43.15 -28.51
C GLN A 231 9.80 42.57 -29.38
N LYS A 232 10.90 43.30 -29.59
CA LYS A 232 12.07 42.81 -30.33
C LYS A 232 12.80 41.68 -29.59
N SER A 233 12.97 41.82 -28.27
CA SER A 233 13.59 40.80 -27.43
C SER A 233 12.73 39.54 -27.37
N ASN A 234 11.40 39.70 -27.34
CA ASN A 234 10.46 38.58 -27.37
C ASN A 234 10.51 37.82 -28.68
N GLN A 235 10.60 38.51 -29.82
CA GLN A 235 10.74 37.85 -31.12
C GLN A 235 12.01 37.00 -31.20
N HIS A 236 13.13 37.54 -30.74
CA HIS A 236 14.42 36.83 -30.72
C HIS A 236 14.42 35.64 -29.73
N LEU A 237 13.83 35.82 -28.56
CA LEU A 237 13.73 34.73 -27.57
C LEU A 237 12.82 33.61 -28.08
N PHE A 238 11.71 33.98 -28.74
CA PHE A 238 10.78 33.02 -29.31
C PHE A 238 11.41 32.22 -30.45
N SER A 239 12.12 32.89 -31.37
CA SER A 239 12.79 32.21 -32.48
C SER A 239 13.83 31.21 -31.97
N ASN A 240 14.65 31.59 -30.99
CA ASN A 240 15.68 30.71 -30.45
C ASN A 240 15.06 29.52 -29.70
N PHE A 241 14.04 29.77 -28.87
CA PHE A 241 13.33 28.70 -28.20
C PHE A 241 12.61 27.76 -29.18
N GLN A 242 12.09 28.30 -30.28
CA GLN A 242 11.48 27.50 -31.34
C GLN A 242 12.51 26.62 -32.05
N THR A 243 13.72 27.12 -32.31
CA THR A 243 14.83 26.33 -32.87
C THR A 243 15.21 25.16 -31.96
N ILE A 244 15.38 25.42 -30.65
CA ILE A 244 15.66 24.39 -29.64
C ILE A 244 14.57 23.31 -29.64
N MET A 245 13.30 23.73 -29.65
CA MET A 245 12.18 22.80 -29.66
C MET A 245 12.06 22.03 -30.98
N GLN A 246 12.44 22.63 -32.12
CA GLN A 246 12.47 21.96 -33.41
C GLN A 246 13.58 20.91 -33.46
N GLN A 247 14.79 21.23 -33.00
CA GLN A 247 15.88 20.25 -32.89
C GLN A 247 15.46 19.06 -32.02
N ARG A 248 14.85 19.32 -30.87
CA ARG A 248 14.35 18.27 -29.96
C ARG A 248 13.16 17.49 -30.52
N ASN A 249 12.38 18.08 -31.43
CA ASN A 249 11.21 17.45 -32.07
C ASN A 249 11.48 16.91 -33.49
N CYS A 250 12.71 17.04 -34.03
CA CYS A 250 13.08 16.47 -35.33
C CYS A 250 13.14 14.93 -35.22
N PHE A 251 11.97 14.31 -35.22
CA PHE A 251 11.75 12.86 -35.13
C PHE A 251 11.57 12.20 -36.50
N ILE A 252 12.39 12.56 -37.51
CA ILE A 252 12.26 11.97 -38.85
C ILE A 252 13.62 11.70 -39.47
N SER A 253 13.97 10.42 -39.58
CA SER A 253 14.80 9.92 -40.69
C SER A 253 13.92 9.15 -41.68
N ASN A 254 14.18 9.42 -42.96
CA ASN A 254 13.54 9.07 -44.23
C ASN A 254 12.77 7.74 -44.46
N ASP A 255 12.57 6.83 -43.50
CA ASP A 255 12.07 5.47 -43.76
C ASP A 255 10.83 5.03 -42.93
N ASN A 256 9.99 5.96 -42.45
CA ASN A 256 8.73 5.64 -41.73
C ASN A 256 8.85 4.66 -40.55
N GLN A 257 10.05 4.35 -40.07
CA GLN A 257 10.28 3.61 -38.85
C GLN A 257 10.47 4.62 -37.72
N ILE A 258 9.50 4.64 -36.80
CA ILE A 258 9.62 5.37 -35.54
C ILE A 258 10.69 4.65 -34.72
N ILE A 259 11.91 5.16 -34.74
CA ILE A 259 12.96 4.74 -33.82
C ILE A 259 12.57 5.31 -32.45
N ASN A 260 12.03 4.45 -31.58
CA ASN A 260 11.64 4.79 -30.21
C ASN A 260 12.84 4.76 -29.23
N ASP A 261 14.06 4.52 -29.72
CA ASP A 261 15.25 4.50 -28.87
C ASP A 261 15.79 5.91 -28.63
N ARG A 262 15.37 6.51 -27.50
CA ARG A 262 15.88 7.82 -27.01
C ARG A 262 17.38 7.82 -26.74
N TYR A 263 18.04 6.66 -26.74
CA TYR A 263 19.48 6.52 -26.49
C TYR A 263 20.36 6.97 -27.66
N GLU A 264 19.90 6.82 -28.90
CA GLU A 264 20.59 7.41 -30.06
C GLU A 264 20.49 8.95 -30.06
N ASN A 265 19.64 9.52 -29.19
CA ASN A 265 19.32 10.93 -29.11
C ASN A 265 19.92 11.67 -27.91
N ILE A 266 20.81 11.04 -27.14
CA ILE A 266 21.51 11.69 -26.01
C ILE A 266 22.24 12.96 -26.46
N GLN A 267 22.85 12.92 -27.65
CA GLN A 267 23.54 14.07 -28.24
C GLN A 267 22.59 15.26 -28.48
N TYR A 268 21.39 15.01 -29.03
CA TYR A 268 20.40 16.06 -29.29
C TYR A 268 19.80 16.64 -28.00
N GLU A 269 19.54 15.82 -26.98
CA GLU A 269 19.06 16.29 -25.68
C GLU A 269 20.12 17.11 -24.94
N LYS A 270 21.40 16.75 -25.09
CA LYS A 270 22.54 17.53 -24.57
C LYS A 270 22.64 18.89 -25.26
N GLU A 271 22.66 18.92 -26.59
CA GLU A 271 22.72 20.16 -27.39
C GLU A 271 21.56 21.09 -27.04
N ALA A 272 20.34 20.56 -26.92
CA ALA A 272 19.17 21.35 -26.54
C ALA A 272 19.27 21.93 -25.11
N MET A 273 19.87 21.20 -24.16
CA MET A 273 20.14 21.71 -22.81
C MET A 273 21.20 22.83 -22.80
N GLU A 274 22.26 22.68 -23.60
CA GLU A 274 23.31 23.70 -23.76
C GLU A 274 22.76 24.98 -24.39
N GLU A 275 21.92 24.85 -25.44
CA GLU A 275 21.26 26.00 -26.06
C GLU A 275 20.27 26.69 -25.10
N ILE A 276 19.54 25.93 -24.27
CA ILE A 276 18.69 26.51 -23.21
C ILE A 276 19.52 27.30 -22.23
N LYS A 277 20.65 26.76 -21.78
CA LYS A 277 21.55 27.46 -20.85
C LYS A 277 22.01 28.78 -21.46
N PHE A 278 22.43 28.75 -22.73
CA PHE A 278 22.86 29.94 -23.47
C PHE A 278 21.72 30.96 -23.64
N LEU A 279 20.47 30.51 -23.76
CA LEU A 279 19.29 31.39 -23.82
C LEU A 279 18.98 32.04 -22.46
N LEU A 280 19.19 31.32 -21.35
CA LEU A 280 18.88 31.77 -20.00
C LEU A 280 19.92 32.73 -19.40
N GLU A 281 21.21 32.57 -19.73
CA GLU A 281 22.29 33.40 -19.20
C GLU A 281 22.15 34.91 -19.47
N PRO A 282 21.81 35.37 -20.68
CA PRO A 282 21.57 36.79 -20.95
C PRO A 282 20.38 37.34 -20.17
N LEU A 283 19.32 36.55 -20.00
CA LEU A 283 18.10 36.95 -19.26
C LEU A 283 18.39 37.19 -17.79
N ASN A 284 19.27 36.38 -17.19
CA ASN A 284 19.69 36.56 -15.80
C ASN A 284 20.42 37.89 -15.57
N LYS A 285 21.15 38.37 -16.59
CA LYS A 285 21.94 39.61 -16.54
C LYS A 285 21.11 40.88 -16.83
N MET A 286 19.84 40.74 -17.25
CA MET A 286 19.02 41.91 -17.58
C MET A 286 18.57 42.67 -16.32
N VAL A 287 18.74 43.99 -16.33
CA VAL A 287 18.35 44.88 -15.21
C VAL A 287 16.83 44.87 -14.98
N GLN A 288 16.04 44.68 -16.04
CA GLN A 288 14.58 44.72 -16.02
C GLN A 288 13.90 43.53 -15.32
N MET A 289 14.62 42.44 -15.03
CA MET A 289 14.05 41.25 -14.38
C MET A 289 14.01 41.39 -12.85
N PRO A 290 12.87 41.09 -12.19
CA PRO A 290 12.78 41.02 -10.73
C PRO A 290 13.77 40.01 -10.14
N ASN A 291 14.27 40.29 -8.92
CA ASN A 291 15.23 39.40 -8.25
C ASN A 291 14.71 37.97 -8.06
N SER A 292 13.41 37.80 -7.81
CA SER A 292 12.77 36.48 -7.71
C SER A 292 12.85 35.68 -9.01
N VAL A 293 12.69 36.35 -10.16
CA VAL A 293 12.79 35.73 -11.49
C VAL A 293 14.25 35.38 -11.80
N LYS A 294 15.21 36.24 -11.43
CA LYS A 294 16.64 35.96 -11.58
C LYS A 294 17.09 34.72 -10.79
N ILE A 295 16.61 34.56 -9.55
CA ILE A 295 16.87 33.36 -8.75
C ILE A 295 16.32 32.11 -9.46
N LEU A 296 15.09 32.18 -9.98
CA LEU A 296 14.46 31.07 -10.68
C LEU A 296 15.24 30.69 -11.96
N ILE A 297 15.67 31.69 -12.75
CA ILE A 297 16.52 31.49 -13.93
C ILE A 297 17.84 30.82 -13.53
N SER A 298 18.48 31.29 -12.45
CA SER A 298 19.72 30.69 -11.93
C SER A 298 19.54 29.24 -11.48
N CYS A 299 18.40 28.89 -10.91
CA CYS A 299 18.09 27.50 -10.54
C CYS A 299 17.94 26.62 -11.78
N TYR A 300 17.22 27.08 -12.81
CA TYR A 300 17.06 26.31 -14.04
C TYR A 300 18.36 26.16 -14.83
N THR A 301 19.24 27.18 -14.84
CA THR A 301 20.58 27.04 -15.45
C THR A 301 21.42 25.99 -14.73
N GLN A 302 21.40 25.95 -13.39
CA GLN A 302 22.13 24.93 -12.62
C GLN A 302 21.55 23.53 -12.82
N GLN A 303 20.22 23.42 -12.95
CA GLN A 303 19.58 22.14 -13.24
C GLN A 303 19.93 21.64 -14.66
N ALA A 304 19.97 22.53 -15.65
CA ALA A 304 20.44 22.17 -17.00
C ALA A 304 21.89 21.66 -16.96
N ASP A 305 22.79 22.35 -16.26
CA ASP A 305 24.19 21.90 -16.07
C ASP A 305 24.29 20.51 -15.42
N TYR A 306 23.47 20.26 -14.40
CA TYR A 306 23.41 18.94 -13.76
C TYR A 306 23.00 17.84 -14.75
N PHE A 307 22.01 18.09 -15.61
CA PHE A 307 21.55 17.08 -16.58
C PHE A 307 22.55 16.89 -17.72
N ILE A 308 23.23 17.94 -18.19
CA ILE A 308 24.32 17.82 -19.18
C ILE A 308 25.41 16.87 -18.68
N LEU A 309 25.92 17.10 -17.46
CA LEU A 309 26.95 16.23 -16.85
C LEU A 309 26.49 14.79 -16.67
N LYS A 310 25.19 14.57 -16.51
CA LYS A 310 24.61 13.23 -16.30
C LYS A 310 24.32 12.49 -17.60
N LEU A 311 24.12 13.23 -18.70
CA LEU A 311 24.05 12.67 -20.04
C LEU A 311 25.44 12.24 -20.56
N ASP A 312 26.52 12.81 -20.00
CA ASP A 312 27.92 12.47 -20.31
C ASP A 312 28.47 11.25 -19.54
N ALA A 313 27.75 10.76 -18.51
CA ALA A 313 28.20 9.73 -17.56
C ALA A 313 27.60 8.35 -17.86
#